data_AF-A0A1F2YLS9-F1
#
_entry.id   AF-A0A1F2YLS9-F1
#
_cell.length_a   1.000
_cell.length_b   1.000
_cell.length_c   1.000
_cell.angle_alpha   90.00
_cell.angle_beta   90.00
_cell.angle_gamma   90.00
#
_symmetry.space_group_name_H-M   'P 1'
#
loop_
_entity.id
_entity.type
_entity.pdbx_description
1 polymer ?
#
loop_
_entity_poly.entity_id
_entity_poly.type
_entity_poly.pdbx_seq_one_letter_code
_entity_poly.pdbx_strand_id
1 'polypeptide(L)'
;MQQIQNINLDELRNGFGGKPFYKLIQHHLKSQNQQDRIFGLLGTMDMLPADVRPLVEGFIDRWNSKCYDRSFWQQDTAIVFDDIINDAQTILSRSGLQSDDELKFNLFTIVTLNYAYAAYDQPKMRAYMGMSRCAFINGAFPFFSLIALIYPIGATIHISNYAPATIPMIIGYGLTNLGYLLLVAGIVSGKFGIFGLTKRWQVLSLSLTSILIGISLSNL
;
A
#
# COMPACT_ATOMS: atom_id res chain seq x y z
N MET A 1 -9.83 37.48 -9.07
CA MET A 1 -8.43 37.50 -9.54
C MET A 1 -7.56 37.08 -8.36
N GLN A 2 -7.20 35.79 -8.29
CA GLN A 2 -6.21 35.32 -7.32
C GLN A 2 -4.84 35.82 -7.78
N GLN A 3 -4.09 36.48 -6.89
CA GLN A 3 -2.71 36.86 -7.16
C GLN A 3 -1.91 35.58 -7.40
N ILE A 4 -1.29 35.46 -8.57
CA ILE A 4 -0.35 34.40 -8.89
C ILE A 4 0.81 34.56 -7.91
N GLN A 5 0.90 33.68 -6.92
CA GLN A 5 2.09 33.62 -6.06
C GLN A 5 3.24 33.21 -6.95
N ASN A 6 4.23 34.09 -7.09
CA ASN A 6 5.44 33.79 -7.83
C ASN A 6 6.15 32.62 -7.13
N ILE A 7 6.24 31.47 -7.79
CA ILE A 7 6.81 30.26 -7.21
C ILE A 7 8.32 30.43 -7.13
N ASN A 8 8.87 30.34 -5.92
CA ASN A 8 10.31 30.35 -5.70
C ASN A 8 10.84 28.92 -5.55
N LEU A 9 11.54 28.41 -6.55
CA LEU A 9 12.06 27.03 -6.54
C LEU A 9 13.11 26.80 -5.46
N ASP A 10 13.92 27.81 -5.12
CA ASP A 10 14.94 27.68 -4.07
C ASP A 10 14.29 27.51 -2.69
N GLU A 11 13.22 28.26 -2.42
CA GLU A 11 12.46 28.14 -1.18
C GLU A 11 11.81 26.75 -1.07
N LEU A 12 11.20 26.27 -2.15
CA LEU A 12 10.59 24.93 -2.20
C LEU A 12 11.63 23.83 -2.01
N ARG A 13 12.77 23.93 -2.72
CA ARG A 13 13.89 23.01 -2.60
C ARG A 13 14.36 22.88 -1.14
N ASN A 14 14.50 24.00 -0.44
CA ASN A 14 14.88 24.01 0.97
C ASN A 14 13.85 23.31 1.86
N GLY A 15 12.55 23.43 1.54
CA GLY A 15 11.47 22.71 2.23
C GLY A 15 11.50 21.19 2.04
N PHE A 16 12.13 20.70 0.98
CA PHE A 16 12.26 19.27 0.69
C PHE A 16 13.49 18.59 1.31
N GLY A 17 14.47 19.37 1.79
CA GLY A 17 15.73 18.84 2.32
C GLY A 17 15.58 17.91 3.52
N GLY A 18 16.50 16.95 3.64
CA GLY A 18 16.65 16.08 4.81
C GLY A 18 15.65 14.94 4.90
N LYS A 19 14.83 14.72 3.86
CA LYS A 19 13.86 13.63 3.80
C LYS A 19 14.05 12.81 2.52
N PRO A 20 14.01 11.47 2.59
CA PRO A 20 14.08 10.64 1.40
C PRO A 20 12.82 10.79 0.54
N PHE A 21 12.98 10.73 -0.77
CA PHE A 21 11.93 10.99 -1.76
C PHE A 21 10.66 10.12 -1.56
N TYR A 22 10.82 8.86 -1.15
CA TYR A 22 9.66 7.99 -0.90
C TYR A 22 8.69 8.56 0.16
N LYS A 23 9.16 9.39 1.10
CA LYS A 23 8.29 10.01 2.12
C LYS A 23 7.35 11.04 1.53
N LEU A 24 7.78 11.75 0.49
CA LEU A 24 6.90 12.67 -0.25
C LEU A 24 5.78 11.90 -0.94
N ILE A 25 6.12 10.82 -1.65
CA ILE A 25 5.13 9.93 -2.28
C ILE A 25 4.19 9.33 -1.24
N GLN A 26 4.72 8.89 -0.10
CA GLN A 26 3.93 8.36 1.01
C GLN A 26 2.96 9.40 1.58
N HIS A 27 3.36 10.67 1.63
CA HIS A 27 2.48 11.76 2.06
C HIS A 27 1.28 11.89 1.10
N HIS A 28 1.50 11.95 -0.21
CA HIS A 28 0.41 12.01 -1.20
C HIS A 28 -0.50 10.77 -1.16
N LEU A 29 0.07 9.58 -0.94
CA LEU A 29 -0.70 8.35 -0.77
C LEU A 29 -1.63 8.37 0.44
N LYS A 30 -1.21 9.01 1.54
CA LYS A 30 -1.98 9.09 2.79
C LYS A 30 -2.99 10.23 2.80
N SER A 31 -2.63 11.36 2.22
CA SER A 31 -3.41 12.61 2.32
C SER A 31 -4.57 12.69 1.32
N GLN A 32 -4.55 11.89 0.25
CA GLN A 32 -5.52 12.01 -0.86
C GLN A 32 -6.15 10.65 -1.20
N ASN A 33 -7.41 10.67 -1.63
CA ASN A 33 -8.02 9.48 -2.22
C ASN A 33 -7.53 9.27 -3.67
N GLN A 34 -7.84 8.13 -4.30
CA GLN A 34 -7.35 7.84 -5.65
C GLN A 34 -7.89 8.78 -6.72
N GLN A 35 -9.17 9.17 -6.63
CA GLN A 35 -9.79 10.08 -7.58
C GLN A 35 -9.16 11.47 -7.49
N ASP A 36 -8.94 11.98 -6.27
CA ASP A 36 -8.29 13.28 -6.05
C ASP A 36 -6.88 13.34 -6.66
N ARG A 37 -6.13 12.21 -6.62
CA ARG A 37 -4.81 12.13 -7.27
C ARG A 37 -4.90 12.22 -8.78
N ILE A 38 -5.86 11.51 -9.39
CA ILE A 38 -6.08 11.54 -10.84
C ILE A 38 -6.52 12.95 -11.26
N PHE A 39 -7.46 13.56 -10.53
CA PHE A 39 -7.90 14.93 -10.79
C PHE A 39 -6.78 15.94 -10.60
N GLY A 40 -5.95 15.80 -9.57
CA GLY A 40 -4.77 16.63 -9.37
C GLY A 40 -3.79 16.50 -10.54
N LEU A 41 -3.49 15.28 -10.97
CA LEU A 41 -2.58 15.02 -12.09
C LEU A 41 -3.10 15.62 -13.41
N LEU A 42 -4.36 15.35 -13.76
CA LEU A 42 -5.00 15.89 -14.96
C LEU A 42 -5.10 17.42 -14.89
N GLY A 43 -5.46 17.98 -13.74
CA GLY A 43 -5.51 19.42 -13.53
C GLY A 43 -4.15 20.09 -13.70
N THR A 44 -3.07 19.49 -13.20
CA THR A 44 -1.71 20.00 -13.42
C THR A 44 -1.29 19.87 -14.90
N MET A 45 -1.70 18.81 -15.59
CA MET A 45 -1.47 18.70 -17.04
C MET A 45 -2.23 19.75 -17.84
N ASP A 46 -3.43 20.13 -17.39
CA ASP A 46 -4.22 21.20 -18.02
C ASP A 46 -3.64 22.61 -17.78
N MET A 47 -2.86 22.79 -16.73
CA MET A 47 -2.11 24.03 -16.50
C MET A 47 -0.90 24.17 -17.44
N LEU A 48 -0.48 23.08 -18.12
CA LEU A 48 0.62 23.14 -19.07
C LEU A 48 0.18 23.76 -20.41
N PRO A 49 1.08 24.56 -21.04
CA PRO A 49 0.92 25.02 -22.42
C PRO A 49 0.67 23.86 -23.39
N ALA A 50 -0.17 24.09 -24.40
CA ALA A 50 -0.64 23.05 -25.32
C ALA A 50 0.50 22.37 -26.11
N ASP A 51 1.60 23.08 -26.34
CA ASP A 51 2.82 22.60 -26.99
C ASP A 51 3.70 21.74 -26.07
N VAL A 52 3.58 21.88 -24.74
CA VAL A 52 4.30 21.06 -23.76
C VAL A 52 3.57 19.75 -23.48
N ARG A 53 2.23 19.74 -23.51
CA ARG A 53 1.42 18.56 -23.13
C ARG A 53 1.85 17.25 -23.85
N PRO A 54 2.15 17.24 -25.16
CA PRO A 54 2.60 16.01 -25.84
C PRO A 54 3.96 15.49 -25.33
N LEU A 55 4.78 16.34 -24.70
CA LEU A 55 6.10 15.98 -24.19
C LEU A 55 6.03 15.34 -22.80
N VAL A 56 4.90 15.49 -22.10
CA VAL A 56 4.71 15.02 -20.72
C VAL A 56 4.78 13.50 -20.62
N GLU A 57 4.19 12.79 -21.58
CA GLU A 57 4.22 11.31 -21.59
C GLU A 57 5.66 10.80 -21.64
N GLY A 58 6.45 11.28 -22.60
CA GLY A 58 7.87 10.92 -22.72
C GLY A 58 8.72 11.40 -21.54
N PHE A 59 8.31 12.46 -20.84
CA PHE A 59 8.95 12.89 -19.59
C PHE A 59 8.66 11.90 -18.45
N ILE A 60 7.38 11.55 -18.25
CA ILE A 60 6.95 10.57 -17.26
C ILE A 60 7.64 9.22 -17.49
N ASP A 61 7.72 8.75 -18.73
CA ASP A 61 8.35 7.47 -19.06
C ASP A 61 9.84 7.41 -18.68
N ARG A 62 10.59 8.49 -18.94
CA ARG A 62 11.99 8.59 -18.52
C ARG A 62 12.13 8.47 -17.01
N TRP A 63 11.27 9.16 -16.26
CA TRP A 63 11.29 9.08 -14.81
C TRP A 63 10.85 7.71 -14.31
N ASN A 64 9.80 7.12 -14.89
CA ASN A 64 9.34 5.77 -14.55
C ASN A 64 10.43 4.70 -14.68
N SER A 65 11.44 4.88 -15.53
CA SER A 65 12.59 3.97 -15.59
C SER A 65 13.34 3.82 -14.24
N LYS A 66 13.31 4.87 -13.39
CA LYS A 66 13.93 4.89 -12.06
C LYS A 66 13.06 4.21 -10.98
N CYS A 67 11.81 3.86 -11.26
CA CYS A 67 10.87 3.44 -10.22
C CYS A 67 11.24 2.11 -9.54
N TYR A 68 12.05 1.28 -10.20
CA TYR A 68 12.56 0.01 -9.67
C TYR A 68 13.98 0.11 -9.11
N ASP A 69 14.55 1.32 -9.01
CA ASP A 69 15.82 1.56 -8.33
C ASP A 69 15.56 1.89 -6.85
N ARG A 70 16.05 1.03 -5.96
CA ARG A 70 15.92 1.25 -4.52
C ARG A 70 16.71 2.47 -4.04
N SER A 71 17.88 2.72 -4.64
CA SER A 71 18.74 3.82 -4.24
C SER A 71 18.07 5.17 -4.53
N PHE A 72 17.42 5.30 -5.70
CA PHE A 72 16.61 6.45 -6.09
C PHE A 72 15.61 6.86 -5.01
N TRP A 73 14.83 5.92 -4.49
CA TRP A 73 13.82 6.21 -3.47
C TRP A 73 14.38 6.72 -2.14
N GLN A 74 15.62 6.35 -1.80
CA GLN A 74 16.30 6.77 -0.58
C GLN A 74 17.05 8.10 -0.73
N GLN A 75 17.16 8.63 -1.95
CA GLN A 75 17.79 9.93 -2.19
C GLN A 75 17.01 11.05 -1.50
N ASP A 76 17.74 12.09 -1.11
CA ASP A 76 17.15 13.30 -0.56
C ASP A 76 16.18 13.92 -1.58
N THR A 77 14.99 14.30 -1.11
CA THR A 77 13.93 14.88 -1.94
C THR A 77 14.42 16.15 -2.63
N ALA A 78 15.28 16.95 -1.98
CA ALA A 78 15.85 18.14 -2.61
C ALA A 78 16.75 17.80 -3.82
N ILE A 79 17.50 16.70 -3.76
CA ILE A 79 18.34 16.24 -4.88
C ILE A 79 17.45 15.76 -6.02
N VAL A 80 16.45 14.93 -5.72
CA VAL A 80 15.49 14.44 -6.74
C VAL A 80 14.71 15.61 -7.35
N PHE A 81 14.36 16.62 -6.56
CA PHE A 81 13.75 17.85 -7.03
C PHE A 81 14.64 18.57 -8.03
N ASP A 82 15.91 18.83 -7.69
CA ASP A 82 16.87 19.47 -8.58
C ASP A 82 17.00 18.72 -9.92
N ASP A 83 17.13 17.38 -9.86
CA ASP A 83 17.23 16.55 -11.07
C ASP A 83 15.99 16.68 -11.97
N ILE A 84 14.79 16.68 -11.39
CA ILE A 84 13.53 16.83 -12.13
C ILE A 84 13.41 18.23 -12.72
N ILE A 85 13.74 19.27 -11.95
CA ILE A 85 13.70 20.67 -12.40
C ILE A 85 14.70 20.91 -13.55
N ASN A 86 15.90 20.33 -13.47
CA ASN A 86 16.91 20.43 -14.53
C ASN A 86 16.50 19.68 -15.81
N ASP A 87 15.89 18.51 -15.70
CA ASP A 87 15.33 17.79 -16.87
C ASP A 87 14.14 18.54 -17.47
N ALA A 88 13.26 19.10 -16.63
CA ALA A 88 12.15 19.94 -17.06
C ALA A 88 12.64 21.18 -17.84
N GLN A 89 13.65 21.90 -17.31
CA GLN A 89 14.30 23.02 -18.00
C GLN A 89 14.81 22.62 -19.38
N THR A 90 15.43 21.44 -19.48
CA THR A 90 15.98 20.93 -20.75
C THR A 90 14.89 20.69 -21.80
N ILE A 91 13.74 20.16 -21.39
CA ILE A 91 12.60 19.93 -22.31
C ILE A 91 11.97 21.26 -22.74
N LEU A 92 11.70 22.15 -21.79
CA LEU A 92 11.07 23.45 -22.06
C LEU A 92 11.94 24.32 -22.97
N SER A 93 13.26 24.26 -22.80
CA SER A 93 14.20 25.00 -23.65
C SER A 93 14.22 24.46 -25.08
N ARG A 94 14.00 23.15 -25.28
CA ARG A 94 13.93 22.54 -26.63
C ARG A 94 12.63 22.90 -27.36
N SER A 95 11.54 23.18 -26.65
CA SER A 95 10.29 23.65 -27.24
C SER A 95 10.28 25.16 -27.52
N GLY A 96 11.38 25.87 -27.23
CA GLY A 96 11.50 27.31 -27.45
C GLY A 96 10.70 28.16 -26.46
N LEU A 97 10.20 27.56 -25.38
CA LEU A 97 9.47 28.27 -24.35
C LEU A 97 10.43 28.93 -23.35
N GLN A 98 10.04 30.10 -22.84
CA GLN A 98 10.68 30.62 -21.64
C GLN A 98 10.36 29.69 -20.48
N SER A 99 11.42 29.22 -19.84
CA SER A 99 11.34 28.26 -18.75
C SER A 99 10.98 28.98 -17.46
N ASP A 100 9.67 29.12 -17.24
CA ASP A 100 9.10 29.65 -16.02
C ASP A 100 9.20 28.62 -14.88
N ASP A 101 9.42 29.10 -13.66
CA ASP A 101 9.57 28.29 -12.47
C ASP A 101 8.27 27.55 -12.12
N GLU A 102 7.11 28.15 -12.40
CA GLU A 102 5.81 27.49 -12.27
C GLU A 102 5.69 26.26 -13.19
N LEU A 103 6.15 26.36 -14.44
CA LEU A 103 6.09 25.23 -15.39
C LEU A 103 6.99 24.08 -14.94
N LYS A 104 8.21 24.38 -14.47
CA LYS A 104 9.12 23.36 -13.94
C LYS A 104 8.52 22.68 -12.72
N PHE A 105 7.92 23.45 -11.82
CA PHE A 105 7.26 22.92 -10.63
C PHE A 105 6.03 22.06 -10.97
N ASN A 106 5.25 22.45 -11.98
CA ASN A 106 4.12 21.66 -12.47
C ASN A 106 4.59 20.30 -13.03
N LEU A 107 5.71 20.28 -13.78
CA LEU A 107 6.31 19.03 -14.25
C LEU A 107 6.82 18.14 -13.09
N PHE A 108 7.43 18.74 -12.06
CA PHE A 108 7.78 18.02 -10.83
C PHE A 108 6.55 17.42 -10.13
N THR A 109 5.47 18.19 -10.04
CA THR A 109 4.21 17.75 -9.44
C THR A 109 3.59 16.60 -10.22
N ILE A 110 3.60 16.66 -11.55
CA ILE A 110 3.14 15.58 -12.43
C ILE A 110 3.90 14.28 -12.16
N VAL A 111 5.24 14.31 -12.11
CA VAL A 111 6.05 13.12 -11.82
C VAL A 111 5.72 12.56 -10.42
N THR A 112 5.62 13.44 -9.43
CA THR A 112 5.32 13.05 -8.03
C THR A 112 3.93 12.41 -7.91
N LEU A 113 2.91 13.01 -8.53
CA LEU A 113 1.54 12.48 -8.52
C LEU A 113 1.43 11.19 -9.33
N ASN A 114 2.11 11.09 -10.48
CA ASN A 114 2.17 9.86 -11.25
C ASN A 114 2.79 8.71 -10.44
N TYR A 115 3.87 8.96 -9.70
CA TYR A 115 4.44 7.96 -8.79
C TYR A 115 3.50 7.59 -7.65
N ALA A 116 2.78 8.55 -7.07
CA ALA A 116 1.79 8.25 -6.04
C ALA A 116 0.64 7.39 -6.60
N TYR A 117 0.19 7.69 -7.83
CA TYR A 117 -0.80 6.89 -8.54
C TYR A 117 -0.28 5.46 -8.82
N ALA A 118 0.90 5.32 -9.43
CA ALA A 118 1.49 4.02 -9.74
C ALA A 118 1.76 3.19 -8.48
N ALA A 119 2.24 3.81 -7.40
CA ALA A 119 2.48 3.13 -6.13
C ALA A 119 1.19 2.62 -5.47
N TYR A 120 0.05 3.27 -5.71
CA TYR A 120 -1.24 2.79 -5.22
C TYR A 120 -1.63 1.47 -5.88
N ASP A 121 -1.46 1.38 -7.20
CA ASP A 121 -1.89 0.23 -8.02
C ASP A 121 -0.84 -0.90 -8.08
N GLN A 122 0.45 -0.59 -7.87
CA GLN A 122 1.55 -1.53 -8.05
C GLN A 122 2.29 -1.84 -6.73
N PRO A 123 1.95 -2.96 -6.04
CA PRO A 123 2.61 -3.36 -4.80
C PRO A 123 4.12 -3.56 -4.92
N LYS A 124 4.60 -3.99 -6.10
CA LYS A 124 6.04 -4.16 -6.36
C LYS A 124 6.80 -2.83 -6.23
N MET A 125 6.27 -1.74 -6.77
CA MET A 125 6.89 -0.41 -6.68
C MET A 125 7.01 0.05 -5.22
N ARG A 126 5.96 -0.15 -4.42
CA ARG A 126 6.00 0.11 -2.97
C ARG A 126 7.10 -0.67 -2.26
N ALA A 127 7.44 -1.85 -2.79
CA ALA A 127 8.50 -2.66 -2.21
C ALA A 127 9.90 -2.06 -2.42
N TYR A 128 10.17 -1.58 -3.63
CA TYR A 128 11.40 -0.87 -3.97
C TYR A 128 11.54 0.45 -3.22
N MET A 129 10.44 1.15 -2.96
CA MET A 129 10.42 2.35 -2.12
C MET A 129 10.80 2.08 -0.65
N GLY A 130 10.91 0.82 -0.23
CA GLY A 130 11.09 0.48 1.19
C GLY A 130 9.83 0.73 2.02
N MET A 131 8.70 1.07 1.38
CA MET A 131 7.38 1.15 2.01
C MET A 131 6.79 -0.24 2.28
N SER A 132 7.52 -1.32 1.99
CA SER A 132 7.19 -2.73 2.27
C SER A 132 6.81 -3.01 3.72
N ARG A 133 7.16 -2.14 4.68
CA ARG A 133 6.63 -2.32 6.04
C ARG A 133 5.09 -2.24 6.05
N CYS A 134 4.45 -1.59 5.07
CA CYS A 134 2.99 -1.54 4.97
C CYS A 134 2.34 -2.58 4.06
N ALA A 135 3.07 -3.28 3.19
CA ALA A 135 2.53 -4.52 2.61
C ALA A 135 2.40 -5.61 3.70
N PHE A 136 3.28 -5.55 4.70
CA PHE A 136 3.19 -6.35 5.93
C PHE A 136 2.28 -5.74 7.01
N ILE A 137 1.72 -4.54 6.86
CA ILE A 137 0.85 -3.92 7.91
C ILE A 137 -0.60 -3.74 7.43
N ASN A 138 -0.87 -3.62 6.12
CA ASN A 138 -2.24 -3.80 5.59
C ASN A 138 -2.60 -5.28 5.35
N GLY A 139 -1.61 -6.16 5.42
CA GLY A 139 -1.73 -7.61 5.50
C GLY A 139 -0.77 -8.15 6.53
N ALA A 140 -0.88 -7.67 7.78
CA ALA A 140 -0.16 -8.23 8.92
C ALA A 140 -0.29 -9.74 8.88
N PHE A 141 0.85 -10.44 8.73
CA PHE A 141 0.87 -11.86 8.99
C PHE A 141 0.16 -12.05 10.34
N PRO A 142 -0.89 -12.87 10.39
CA PRO A 142 -1.92 -12.76 11.42
C PRO A 142 -1.42 -13.43 12.69
N PHE A 143 -0.39 -12.84 13.32
CA PHE A 143 0.34 -13.40 14.45
C PHE A 143 -0.59 -13.74 15.60
N PHE A 144 -1.57 -12.89 15.91
CA PHE A 144 -2.57 -13.19 16.92
C PHE A 144 -3.46 -14.38 16.53
N SER A 145 -3.87 -14.50 15.26
CA SER A 145 -4.61 -15.67 14.79
C SER A 145 -3.75 -16.94 14.76
N LEU A 146 -2.46 -16.82 14.45
CA LEU A 146 -1.50 -17.93 14.49
C LEU A 146 -1.26 -18.43 15.92
N ILE A 147 -1.02 -17.50 16.86
CA ILE A 147 -0.85 -17.84 18.28
C ILE A 147 -2.13 -18.48 18.82
N ALA A 148 -3.29 -17.95 18.45
CA ALA A 148 -4.58 -18.51 18.82
C ALA A 148 -4.79 -19.95 18.30
N LEU A 149 -4.23 -20.31 17.14
CA LEU A 149 -4.28 -21.67 16.59
C LEU A 149 -3.45 -22.69 17.39
N ILE A 150 -2.52 -22.26 18.24
CA ILE A 150 -1.75 -23.18 19.09
C ILE A 150 -2.68 -23.98 20.00
N TYR A 151 -3.77 -23.36 20.49
CA TYR A 151 -4.71 -24.04 21.38
C TYR A 151 -5.46 -25.21 20.71
N PRO A 152 -6.18 -25.04 19.57
CA PRO A 152 -6.83 -26.16 18.89
C PRO A 152 -5.86 -27.25 18.41
N ILE A 153 -4.66 -26.86 17.95
CA ILE A 153 -3.62 -27.82 17.54
C ILE A 153 -3.15 -28.64 18.74
N GLY A 154 -2.83 -27.97 19.86
CA GLY A 154 -2.42 -28.63 21.10
C GLY A 154 -3.50 -29.57 21.64
N ALA A 155 -4.77 -29.15 21.61
CA ALA A 155 -5.91 -29.98 22.01
C ALA A 155 -6.04 -31.25 21.15
N THR A 156 -5.81 -31.13 19.83
CA THR A 156 -5.83 -32.27 18.89
C THR A 156 -4.67 -33.24 19.16
N ILE A 157 -3.47 -32.73 19.40
CA ILE A 157 -2.30 -33.56 19.75
C ILE A 157 -2.49 -34.25 21.11
N HIS A 158 -3.10 -33.57 22.06
CA HIS A 158 -3.38 -34.14 23.37
C HIS A 158 -4.35 -35.33 23.27
N ILE A 159 -5.46 -35.18 22.55
CA ILE A 159 -6.41 -36.28 22.39
C ILE A 159 -5.83 -37.44 21.55
N SER A 160 -4.96 -37.16 20.57
CA SER A 160 -4.33 -38.22 19.78
C SER A 160 -3.34 -39.07 20.58
N ASN A 161 -2.65 -38.47 21.57
CA ASN A 161 -1.57 -39.13 22.28
C ASN A 161 -2.01 -39.77 23.61
N TYR A 162 -3.06 -39.23 24.25
CA TYR A 162 -3.43 -39.59 25.62
C TYR A 162 -4.84 -40.17 25.77
N ALA A 163 -5.67 -40.14 24.73
CA ALA A 163 -7.01 -40.72 24.77
C ALA A 163 -7.12 -41.90 23.78
N PRO A 164 -7.84 -42.98 24.13
CA PRO A 164 -8.23 -44.01 23.17
C PRO A 164 -9.33 -43.46 22.25
N ALA A 165 -8.96 -42.60 21.30
CA ALA A 165 -9.87 -41.96 20.36
C ALA A 165 -9.68 -42.50 18.94
N THR A 166 -10.77 -42.70 18.23
CA THR A 166 -10.72 -43.03 16.80
C THR A 166 -10.33 -41.80 15.97
N ILE A 167 -9.79 -41.99 14.76
CA ILE A 167 -9.40 -40.88 13.87
C ILE A 167 -10.53 -39.87 13.65
N PRO A 168 -11.79 -40.27 13.38
CA PRO A 168 -12.91 -39.33 13.27
C PRO A 168 -13.12 -38.50 14.54
N MET A 169 -12.96 -39.11 15.72
CA MET A 169 -13.10 -38.39 16.99
C MET A 169 -12.01 -37.34 17.21
N ILE A 170 -10.76 -37.66 16.83
CA ILE A 170 -9.63 -36.72 16.91
C ILE A 170 -9.87 -35.52 15.99
N ILE A 171 -10.29 -35.76 14.74
CA ILE A 171 -10.63 -34.70 13.77
C ILE A 171 -11.82 -33.87 14.27
N GLY A 172 -12.87 -34.53 14.76
CA GLY A 172 -14.06 -33.88 15.29
C GLY A 172 -13.73 -32.96 16.47
N TYR A 173 -12.90 -33.44 17.40
CA TYR A 173 -12.45 -32.65 18.55
C TYR A 173 -11.61 -31.43 18.14
N GLY A 174 -10.72 -31.58 17.15
CA GLY A 174 -9.95 -30.46 16.60
C GLY A 174 -10.83 -29.40 15.94
N LEU A 175 -11.81 -29.82 15.14
CA LEU A 175 -12.77 -28.92 14.48
C LEU A 175 -13.67 -28.18 15.48
N THR A 176 -14.14 -28.85 16.53
CA THR A 176 -14.94 -28.21 17.58
C THR A 176 -14.14 -27.14 18.33
N ASN A 177 -12.90 -27.43 18.72
CA ASN A 177 -12.03 -26.45 19.38
C ASN A 177 -11.66 -25.27 18.47
N LEU A 178 -11.42 -25.53 17.18
CA LEU A 178 -11.23 -24.48 16.18
C LEU A 178 -12.49 -23.62 16.04
N GLY A 179 -13.67 -24.24 16.05
CA GLY A 179 -14.96 -23.58 15.99
C GLY A 179 -15.19 -22.62 17.16
N TYR A 180 -14.88 -23.04 18.39
CA TYR A 180 -14.95 -22.16 19.57
C TYR A 180 -13.99 -20.98 19.48
N LEU A 181 -12.76 -21.22 19.03
CA LEU A 181 -11.78 -20.14 18.80
C LEU A 181 -12.31 -19.12 17.80
N LEU A 182 -12.85 -19.58 16.68
CA LEU A 182 -13.44 -18.71 15.65
C LEU A 182 -14.68 -17.97 16.17
N LEU A 183 -15.47 -18.56 17.06
CA LEU A 183 -16.63 -17.91 17.67
C LEU A 183 -16.18 -16.69 18.47
N VAL A 184 -15.19 -16.87 19.35
CA VAL A 184 -14.61 -15.80 20.16
C VAL A 184 -13.97 -14.74 19.27
N ALA A 185 -13.21 -15.15 18.25
CA ALA A 185 -12.61 -14.22 17.29
C ALA A 185 -13.66 -13.42 16.51
N GLY A 186 -14.78 -14.04 16.14
CA GLY A 186 -15.91 -13.39 15.47
C GLY A 186 -16.62 -12.37 16.37
N ILE A 187 -16.78 -12.67 17.66
CA ILE A 187 -17.40 -11.77 18.64
C ILE A 187 -16.46 -10.60 18.98
N VAL A 188 -15.19 -10.85 19.26
CA VAL A 188 -14.27 -9.82 19.76
C VAL A 188 -13.63 -9.02 18.61
N SER A 189 -13.01 -9.70 17.64
CA SER A 189 -12.23 -9.05 16.57
C SER A 189 -13.02 -8.89 15.27
N GLY A 190 -14.02 -9.75 15.02
CA GLY A 190 -14.78 -9.79 13.77
C GLY A 190 -13.97 -10.21 12.54
N LYS A 191 -12.73 -10.66 12.71
CA LYS A 191 -11.80 -11.05 11.63
C LYS A 191 -10.89 -12.18 12.11
N PHE A 192 -10.43 -13.03 11.20
CA PHE A 192 -9.46 -14.08 11.50
C PHE A 192 -8.50 -14.27 10.33
N GLY A 193 -7.30 -13.68 10.45
CA GLY A 193 -6.45 -13.43 9.29
C GLY A 193 -5.77 -14.66 8.71
N ILE A 194 -5.51 -15.71 9.50
CA ILE A 194 -4.80 -16.91 9.02
C ILE A 194 -5.61 -17.70 7.99
N PHE A 195 -6.93 -17.56 8.02
CA PHE A 195 -7.85 -18.12 7.04
C PHE A 195 -8.35 -17.08 6.04
N GLY A 196 -7.75 -15.88 5.99
CA GLY A 196 -8.16 -14.80 5.10
C GLY A 196 -9.57 -14.25 5.37
N LEU A 197 -10.13 -14.49 6.57
CA LEU A 197 -11.49 -14.10 6.91
C LEU A 197 -11.51 -12.63 7.35
N THR A 198 -11.98 -11.77 6.45
CA THR A 198 -11.95 -10.31 6.62
C THR A 198 -13.27 -9.74 7.14
N LYS A 199 -14.36 -10.51 7.05
CA LYS A 199 -15.71 -10.09 7.48
C LYS A 199 -16.22 -10.93 8.64
N ARG A 200 -16.93 -10.29 9.58
CA ARG A 200 -17.49 -10.93 10.78
C ARG A 200 -18.38 -12.13 10.47
N TRP A 201 -19.25 -11.99 9.47
CA TRP A 201 -20.14 -13.07 9.03
C TRP A 201 -19.38 -14.29 8.47
N GLN A 202 -18.22 -14.09 7.83
CA GLN A 202 -17.40 -15.21 7.36
C GLN A 202 -16.80 -16.00 8.53
N VAL A 203 -16.31 -15.28 9.55
CA VAL A 203 -15.75 -15.90 10.76
C VAL A 203 -16.82 -16.66 11.55
N LEU A 204 -18.01 -16.06 11.72
CA LEU A 204 -19.13 -16.70 12.42
C LEU A 204 -19.69 -17.90 11.64
N SER A 205 -19.79 -17.80 10.31
CA SER A 205 -20.24 -18.91 9.47
C SER A 205 -19.28 -20.10 9.55
N LEU A 206 -17.97 -19.85 9.45
CA LEU A 206 -16.96 -20.91 9.57
C LEU A 206 -16.90 -21.50 10.98
N SER A 207 -17.10 -20.68 12.01
CA SER A 207 -17.23 -21.15 13.40
C SER A 207 -18.37 -22.15 13.53
N LEU A 208 -19.57 -21.80 13.05
CA LEU A 208 -20.75 -22.66 13.14
C LEU A 208 -20.58 -23.97 12.37
N THR A 209 -20.06 -23.92 11.15
CA THR A 209 -19.82 -25.15 10.35
C THR A 209 -18.78 -26.05 11.01
N SER A 210 -17.70 -25.47 11.55
CA SER A 210 -16.65 -26.25 12.24
C SER A 210 -17.18 -26.93 13.50
N ILE A 211 -18.03 -26.25 14.28
CA ILE A 211 -18.68 -26.83 15.47
C ILE A 211 -19.62 -27.97 15.07
N LEU A 212 -20.50 -27.75 14.08
CA LEU A 212 -21.49 -28.76 13.67
C LEU A 212 -20.81 -30.03 13.13
N ILE A 213 -19.84 -29.88 12.23
CA ILE A 213 -19.06 -31.00 11.69
C ILE A 213 -18.25 -31.67 12.82
N GLY A 214 -17.66 -30.87 13.71
CA GLY A 214 -16.89 -31.35 14.84
C GLY A 214 -17.69 -32.24 15.77
N ILE A 215 -18.90 -31.82 16.16
CA ILE A 215 -19.83 -32.60 16.99
C ILE A 215 -20.22 -33.91 16.29
N SER A 216 -20.62 -33.84 15.02
CA SER A 216 -21.02 -35.04 14.27
C SER A 216 -19.89 -36.08 14.14
N LEU A 217 -18.64 -35.65 13.98
CA LEU A 217 -17.48 -36.56 13.85
C LEU A 217 -16.98 -37.09 15.20
N SER A 218 -17.09 -36.28 16.25
CA SER A 218 -16.67 -36.68 17.60
C SER A 218 -17.68 -37.55 18.31
N ASN A 219 -18.89 -37.67 17.76
CA ASN A 219 -20.00 -38.39 18.40
C ASN A 219 -20.27 -37.87 19.82
N LEU A 220 -20.01 -36.56 20.02
CA LEU A 220 -20.29 -35.79 21.24
C LEU A 220 -21.77 -35.40 21.33
#